data_AF-A0A8T3SDZ7-F1
#
_entry.id   AF-A0A8T3SDZ7-F1
#
_cell.length_a   1.000
_cell.length_b   1.000
_cell.length_c   1.000
_cell.angle_alpha   90.00
_cell.angle_beta   90.00
_cell.angle_gamma   90.00
#
_symmetry.space_group_name_H-M   'P 1'
#
loop_
_entity.id
_entity.type
_entity.pdbx_description
1 polymer ?
#
loop_
_entity_poly.entity_id
_entity_poly.type
_entity_poly.pdbx_seq_one_letter_code
_entity_poly.pdbx_strand_id
1 'polypeptide(L)'
;NQNGNARGSNYGWNKLEGRHLYPSGALCQTDCKTRPIVEYGQSAGRCSVTGGYVSRRRGAALEGRYIFGDFCSGDIWDIPAGHSGSDPLPAPFASGRLISSFGEGADGSIYLTDLRGSLWRVNGT
;
A
#
# COMPACT_ATOMS: atom_id res chain seq x y z
N ASN A 1 1.38 -7.43 11.65
CA ASN A 1 1.81 -6.96 12.99
C ASN A 1 0.90 -5.80 13.35
N GLN A 2 -0.13 -6.03 14.16
CA GLN A 2 -1.16 -5.04 14.50
C GLN A 2 -0.90 -4.32 15.84
N ASN A 3 0.24 -4.55 16.50
CA ASN A 3 0.43 -4.13 17.89
C ASN A 3 1.45 -3.00 18.05
N GLY A 4 1.55 -2.07 17.08
CA GLY A 4 2.49 -0.93 17.17
C GLY A 4 3.97 -1.32 17.29
N ASN A 5 4.30 -2.60 17.14
CA ASN A 5 5.61 -3.19 17.44
C ASN A 5 6.49 -3.30 16.17
N ALA A 6 6.11 -2.58 15.11
CA ALA A 6 6.77 -2.63 13.80
C ALA A 6 7.99 -1.69 13.70
N ARG A 7 8.17 -0.77 14.65
CA ARG A 7 9.28 0.19 14.65
C ARG A 7 10.61 -0.57 14.75
N GLY A 8 11.44 -0.48 13.71
CA GLY A 8 12.72 -1.18 13.64
C GLY A 8 12.61 -2.70 13.47
N SER A 9 11.45 -3.22 13.09
CA SER A 9 11.28 -4.65 12.82
C SER A 9 12.12 -5.10 11.62
N ASN A 10 12.70 -6.30 11.70
CA ASN A 10 13.29 -6.95 10.54
C ASN A 10 12.19 -7.55 9.66
N TYR A 11 12.12 -7.09 8.41
CA TYR A 11 11.19 -7.55 7.38
C TYR A 11 11.76 -8.70 6.53
N GLY A 12 12.86 -9.30 6.98
CA GLY A 12 13.46 -10.48 6.37
C GLY A 12 14.41 -10.20 5.20
N TRP A 13 14.83 -8.94 4.99
CA TRP A 13 15.84 -8.64 3.96
C TRP A 13 17.21 -9.24 4.34
N ASN A 14 17.97 -9.85 3.43
CA ASN A 14 17.73 -10.04 1.99
C ASN A 14 17.14 -11.43 1.64
N LYS A 15 16.52 -12.12 2.61
CA LYS A 15 15.98 -13.48 2.48
C LYS A 15 14.53 -13.54 2.03
N LEU A 16 13.80 -12.44 2.11
CA LEU A 16 12.41 -12.31 1.66
C LEU A 16 12.24 -11.21 0.62
N GLU A 17 11.39 -11.51 -0.35
CA GLU A 17 10.67 -10.55 -1.17
C GLU A 17 9.17 -10.76 -0.90
N GLY A 18 8.57 -9.85 -0.12
CA GLY A 18 7.22 -10.05 0.40
C GLY A 18 7.13 -11.27 1.34
N ARG A 19 6.23 -12.21 1.04
CA ARG A 19 6.05 -13.50 1.74
C ARG A 19 6.87 -14.63 1.11
N HIS A 20 7.65 -14.35 0.07
CA HIS A 20 8.39 -15.34 -0.70
C HIS A 20 9.87 -15.35 -0.32
N LEU A 21 10.48 -16.54 -0.33
CA LEU A 21 11.92 -16.67 -0.15
C LEU A 21 12.66 -16.15 -1.39
N TYR A 22 13.68 -15.34 -1.15
CA TYR A 22 14.56 -14.80 -2.18
C TYR A 22 15.98 -14.67 -1.62
N PRO A 23 17.05 -14.96 -2.39
CA PRO A 23 17.03 -15.68 -3.66
C PRO A 23 16.58 -17.15 -3.46
N SER A 24 16.39 -17.87 -4.56
CA SER A 24 16.06 -19.31 -4.49
C SER A 24 17.07 -20.07 -3.62
N GLY A 25 16.58 -20.95 -2.76
CA GLY A 25 17.39 -21.67 -1.77
C GLY A 25 17.70 -20.89 -0.49
N ALA A 26 17.21 -19.65 -0.35
CA ALA A 26 17.25 -18.95 0.93
C ALA A 26 16.51 -19.75 2.02
N LEU A 27 17.12 -19.84 3.19
CA LEU A 27 16.50 -20.38 4.39
C LEU A 27 16.19 -19.21 5.33
N CYS A 28 15.02 -19.25 5.95
CA CYS A 28 14.67 -18.27 6.96
C CYS A 28 14.13 -18.92 8.22
N GLN A 29 15.02 -19.07 9.21
CA GLN A 29 14.71 -19.74 10.47
C GLN A 29 14.26 -18.73 11.53
N THR A 30 15.07 -17.69 11.80
CA THR A 30 14.83 -16.74 12.89
C THR A 30 14.52 -15.32 12.45
N ASP A 31 14.81 -14.96 11.19
CA ASP A 31 14.93 -13.56 10.78
C ASP A 31 13.72 -13.06 9.97
N CYS A 32 12.77 -13.94 9.66
CA CYS A 32 11.55 -13.68 8.86
C CYS A 32 10.29 -13.51 9.72
N LYS A 33 10.42 -12.80 10.84
CA LYS A 33 9.33 -12.69 11.82
C LYS A 33 8.25 -11.69 11.39
N THR A 34 8.60 -10.69 10.59
CA THR A 34 7.65 -9.63 10.20
C THR A 34 7.25 -9.78 8.75
N ARG A 35 6.07 -10.36 8.52
CA ARG A 35 5.46 -10.44 7.19
C ARG A 35 4.80 -9.11 6.80
N PRO A 36 4.74 -8.78 5.50
CA PRO A 36 3.97 -7.64 5.02
C PRO A 36 2.47 -7.82 5.34
N ILE A 37 1.76 -6.69 5.44
CA ILE A 37 0.29 -6.68 5.58
C ILE A 37 -0.39 -6.91 4.22
N VAL A 38 0.19 -6.37 3.15
CA VAL A 38 -0.28 -6.57 1.79
C VAL A 38 0.91 -6.85 0.89
N GLU A 39 0.71 -7.72 -0.09
CA GLU A 39 1.58 -7.86 -1.25
C GLU A 39 0.72 -8.11 -2.49
N TYR A 40 1.26 -7.77 -3.65
CA TYR A 40 0.70 -8.12 -4.95
C TYR A 40 1.84 -8.42 -5.93
N GLY A 41 1.55 -9.25 -6.93
CA GLY A 41 2.53 -9.59 -7.96
C GLY A 41 2.70 -8.47 -9.00
N GLN A 42 3.83 -8.49 -9.71
CA GLN A 42 4.16 -7.57 -10.79
C GLN A 42 3.45 -7.90 -12.13
N SER A 43 2.27 -8.52 -12.06
CA SER A 43 1.43 -8.80 -13.23
C SER A 43 0.46 -7.65 -13.50
N ALA A 44 -0.27 -7.70 -14.62
CA ALA A 44 -1.26 -6.68 -15.01
C ALA A 44 -0.69 -5.25 -15.11
N GLY A 45 0.58 -5.13 -15.54
CA GLY A 45 1.25 -3.83 -15.71
C GLY A 45 1.70 -3.18 -14.41
N ARG A 46 1.67 -3.88 -13.28
CA ARG A 46 2.13 -3.38 -11.98
C ARG A 46 3.65 -3.45 -11.86
N CYS A 47 4.26 -2.46 -11.23
CA CYS A 47 5.72 -2.35 -11.14
C CYS A 47 6.24 -1.71 -9.86
N SER A 48 5.46 -0.85 -9.19
CA SER A 48 5.98 -0.03 -8.11
C SER A 48 4.86 0.51 -7.24
N VAL A 49 4.90 0.13 -5.96
CA VAL A 49 3.99 0.65 -4.94
C VAL A 49 4.26 2.14 -4.71
N THR A 50 3.24 2.97 -4.87
CA THR A 50 3.22 4.37 -4.45
C THR A 50 2.12 4.56 -3.43
N GLY A 51 2.37 5.21 -2.29
CA GLY A 51 1.34 5.31 -1.26
C GLY A 51 1.81 6.02 -0.01
N GLY A 52 1.12 5.74 1.10
CA GLY A 52 1.56 6.15 2.43
C GLY A 52 0.55 6.96 3.25
N TYR A 53 -0.72 7.03 2.86
CA TYR A 53 -1.68 7.93 3.50
C TYR A 53 -2.80 7.19 4.21
N VAL A 54 -3.10 7.61 5.44
CA VAL A 54 -4.28 7.16 6.18
C VAL A 54 -5.23 8.35 6.28
N SER A 55 -6.43 8.23 5.73
CA SER A 55 -7.43 9.29 5.79
C SER A 55 -8.01 9.38 7.21
N ARG A 56 -7.94 10.58 7.82
CA ARG A 56 -8.40 10.85 9.19
C ARG A 56 -9.61 11.79 9.24
N ARG A 57 -10.16 12.15 8.08
CA ARG A 57 -11.32 13.04 7.98
C ARG A 57 -12.58 12.33 8.47
N ARG A 58 -13.12 12.78 9.61
CA ARG A 58 -14.35 12.24 10.18
C ARG A 58 -15.54 12.36 9.22
N GLY A 59 -16.32 11.29 9.10
CA GLY A 59 -17.50 11.20 8.24
C GLY A 59 -17.21 11.11 6.74
N ALA A 60 -15.95 11.02 6.32
CA ALA A 60 -15.60 10.77 4.93
C ALA A 60 -15.71 9.26 4.60
N ALA A 61 -16.00 8.92 3.35
CA ALA A 61 -16.02 7.52 2.90
C ALA A 61 -14.68 6.79 3.16
N LEU A 62 -13.58 7.54 3.10
CA LEU A 62 -12.23 7.03 3.35
C LEU A 62 -11.79 7.09 4.82
N GLU A 63 -12.66 7.45 5.77
CA GLU A 63 -12.28 7.55 7.19
C GLU A 63 -11.64 6.23 7.68
N GLY A 64 -10.43 6.33 8.25
CA GLY A 64 -9.72 5.18 8.81
C GLY A 64 -9.14 4.22 7.77
N ARG A 65 -9.09 4.61 6.49
CA ARG A 65 -8.54 3.77 5.41
C ARG A 65 -7.12 4.19 5.06
N TYR A 66 -6.25 3.22 4.81
CA TYR A 66 -4.92 3.36 4.25
C TYR A 66 -5.01 3.27 2.72
N ILE A 67 -4.50 4.27 2.02
CA ILE A 67 -4.55 4.41 0.57
C ILE A 67 -3.14 4.28 -0.02
N PHE A 68 -3.05 3.46 -1.07
CA PHE A 68 -1.85 3.26 -1.88
C PHE A 68 -2.26 2.85 -3.29
N GLY A 69 -1.31 2.82 -4.21
CA GLY A 69 -1.52 2.47 -5.59
C GLY A 69 -0.25 1.92 -6.24
N ASP A 70 -0.36 1.59 -7.52
CA ASP A 70 0.76 1.22 -8.36
C ASP A 70 1.04 2.32 -9.38
N PHE A 71 2.31 2.69 -9.50
CA PHE A 71 2.76 3.76 -10.39
C PHE A 71 2.48 3.45 -11.87
N CYS A 72 2.71 2.21 -12.31
CA CYS A 72 2.63 1.83 -13.71
C CYS A 72 1.20 1.54 -14.15
N SER A 73 0.43 0.76 -13.38
CA SER A 73 -0.93 0.40 -13.75
C SER A 73 -1.93 1.51 -13.43
N GLY A 74 -1.63 2.37 -12.47
CA GLY A 74 -2.57 3.37 -11.96
C GLY A 74 -3.68 2.74 -11.10
N ASP A 75 -3.53 1.47 -10.70
CA ASP A 75 -4.40 0.83 -9.72
C ASP A 75 -4.31 1.57 -8.38
N ILE A 76 -5.44 1.76 -7.72
CA ILE A 76 -5.52 2.27 -6.35
C ILE A 76 -6.24 1.24 -5.48
N TRP A 77 -5.70 1.05 -4.29
CA TRP A 77 -6.32 0.31 -3.21
C TRP A 77 -6.52 1.23 -2.01
N ASP A 78 -7.63 1.00 -1.34
CA ASP A 78 -7.83 1.46 0.02
C ASP A 78 -8.20 0.24 0.88
N ILE A 79 -7.56 0.13 2.04
CA ILE A 79 -7.79 -0.94 3.01
C ILE A 79 -8.03 -0.30 4.39
N PRO A 80 -8.76 -0.94 5.31
CA PRO A 80 -8.83 -0.47 6.69
C PRO A 80 -7.43 -0.28 7.29
N ALA A 81 -7.19 0.75 8.09
CA ALA A 81 -5.88 0.94 8.73
C ALA A 81 -5.47 -0.25 9.64
N GLY A 82 -6.44 -1.02 10.12
CA GLY A 82 -6.25 -2.29 10.84
C GLY A 82 -6.31 -3.55 9.97
N HIS A 83 -6.16 -3.47 8.65
CA HIS A 83 -6.19 -4.62 7.73
C HIS A 83 -5.16 -5.67 8.13
N SER A 84 -5.54 -6.94 8.24
CA SER A 84 -4.63 -8.04 8.61
C SER A 84 -3.91 -8.61 7.40
N GLY A 85 -2.69 -9.10 7.60
CA GLY A 85 -1.94 -9.81 6.55
C GLY A 85 -2.54 -11.17 6.13
N SER A 86 -3.54 -11.65 6.86
CA SER A 86 -4.37 -12.80 6.49
C SER A 86 -5.52 -12.44 5.56
N ASP A 87 -5.90 -11.16 5.50
CA ASP A 87 -7.10 -10.72 4.80
C ASP A 87 -6.76 -10.53 3.31
N PRO A 88 -7.63 -10.96 2.38
CA PRO A 88 -7.39 -10.80 0.97
C PRO A 88 -7.31 -9.31 0.61
N LEU A 89 -6.40 -8.97 -0.30
CA LEU A 89 -6.35 -7.63 -0.90
C LEU A 89 -7.64 -7.43 -1.73
N PRO A 90 -8.44 -6.38 -1.48
CA PRO A 90 -9.58 -6.05 -2.32
C PRO A 90 -9.19 -5.79 -3.78
N ALA A 91 -10.17 -5.85 -4.68
CA ALA A 91 -9.98 -5.42 -6.06
C ALA A 91 -9.59 -3.93 -6.10
N PRO A 92 -8.58 -3.54 -6.91
CA PRO A 92 -8.27 -2.14 -7.10
C PRO A 92 -9.35 -1.44 -7.92
N PHE A 93 -9.36 -0.12 -7.86
CA PHE A 93 -10.00 0.71 -8.88
C PHE A 93 -8.94 1.40 -9.73
N ALA A 94 -9.22 1.55 -11.02
CA ALA A 94 -8.30 2.15 -11.97
C ALA A 94 -8.42 3.67 -11.95
N SER A 95 -7.32 4.37 -11.69
CA SER A 95 -7.26 5.84 -11.81
C SER A 95 -6.96 6.31 -13.23
N GLY A 96 -6.29 5.47 -14.03
CA GLY A 96 -5.74 5.84 -15.34
C GLY A 96 -4.61 6.87 -15.25
N ARG A 97 -3.94 7.00 -14.10
CA ARG A 97 -2.89 8.01 -13.82
C ARG A 97 -1.55 7.36 -13.50
N LEU A 98 -0.46 8.11 -13.74
CA LEU A 98 0.89 7.74 -13.27
C LEU A 98 1.08 8.26 -11.85
N ILE A 99 0.67 7.45 -10.88
CA ILE A 99 0.57 7.85 -9.47
C ILE A 99 1.96 8.15 -8.90
N SER A 100 2.31 9.42 -8.71
CA SER A 100 3.63 9.80 -8.17
C SER A 100 3.65 9.95 -6.65
N SER A 101 2.50 10.26 -6.06
CA SER A 101 2.31 10.37 -4.60
C SER A 101 0.83 10.57 -4.29
N PHE A 102 0.50 10.54 -3.01
CA PHE A 102 -0.78 11.03 -2.50
C PHE A 102 -0.53 12.23 -1.56
N GLY A 103 -1.59 12.87 -1.09
CA GLY A 103 -1.52 14.02 -0.19
C GLY A 103 -2.84 14.24 0.53
N GLU A 104 -2.80 14.94 1.66
CA GLU A 104 -3.99 15.37 2.40
C GLU A 104 -4.13 16.90 2.28
N GLY A 105 -5.30 17.37 1.85
CA GLY A 105 -5.63 18.79 1.81
C GLY A 105 -6.02 19.32 3.19
N ALA A 106 -6.15 20.65 3.33
CA ALA A 106 -6.50 21.29 4.60
C ALA A 106 -7.88 20.89 5.16
N ASP A 107 -8.77 20.39 4.30
CA ASP A 107 -10.10 19.89 4.66
C ASP A 107 -10.11 18.39 5.01
N GLY A 108 -8.94 17.75 5.03
CA GLY A 108 -8.75 16.31 5.24
C GLY A 108 -9.07 15.45 4.02
N SER A 109 -9.35 16.04 2.86
CA SER A 109 -9.57 15.28 1.63
C SER A 109 -8.25 14.70 1.13
N ILE A 110 -8.30 13.46 0.61
CA ILE A 110 -7.16 12.81 0.01
C ILE A 110 -7.07 13.17 -1.47
N TYR A 111 -5.85 13.45 -1.91
CA TYR A 111 -5.50 13.75 -3.28
C TYR A 111 -4.41 12.80 -3.77
N LEU A 112 -4.41 12.58 -5.07
CA LEU A 112 -3.39 11.87 -5.83
C LEU A 112 -2.64 12.88 -6.70
N THR A 113 -1.32 12.77 -6.75
CA THR A 113 -0.48 13.48 -7.72
C THR A 113 -0.16 12.55 -8.88
N ASP A 114 -0.38 13.04 -10.10
CA ASP A 114 0.04 12.40 -11.34
C ASP A 114 1.41 12.96 -11.73
N LEU A 115 2.35 12.10 -12.09
CA LEU A 115 3.68 12.48 -12.55
C LEU A 115 3.64 13.47 -13.73
N ARG A 116 2.53 13.51 -14.48
CA ARG A 116 2.28 14.46 -15.57
C ARG A 116 1.86 15.85 -15.09
N GLY A 117 1.86 16.13 -13.79
CA GLY A 117 1.66 17.46 -13.21
C GLY A 117 0.22 17.79 -12.80
N SER A 118 -0.66 16.78 -12.65
CA SER A 118 -2.05 16.98 -12.23
C SER A 118 -2.30 16.50 -10.81
N LEU A 119 -3.25 17.14 -10.13
CA LEU A 119 -3.74 16.73 -8.80
C LEU A 119 -5.21 16.31 -8.90
N TRP A 120 -5.56 15.16 -8.33
CA TRP A 120 -6.89 14.57 -8.39
C TRP A 120 -7.42 14.22 -7.01
N ARG A 121 -8.67 14.57 -6.69
CA ARG A 121 -9.30 14.15 -5.44
C ARG A 121 -9.66 12.67 -5.50
N VAL A 122 -9.39 11.92 -4.44
CA VAL A 122 -9.75 10.51 -4.28
C VAL A 122 -11.02 10.41 -3.46
N ASN A 123 -12.07 9.78 -4.00
CA ASN A 123 -13.38 9.69 -3.34
C ASN A 123 -13.66 8.33 -2.68
N GLY A 124 -12.73 7.37 -2.78
CA GLY A 124 -12.91 5.99 -2.32
C GLY A 124 -13.85 5.17 -3.21
N THR A 125 -13.95 3.88 -2.90
CA THR A 125 -14.92 2.94 -3.50
C THR A 125 -16.19 2.82 -2.68
#